data_AF-A0A534ZHB4-F1
#
_entry.id   AF-A0A534ZHB4-F1
#
_cell.length_a   1.000
_cell.length_b   1.000
_cell.length_c   1.000
_cell.angle_alpha   90.00
_cell.angle_beta   90.00
_cell.angle_gamma   90.00
#
_symmetry.space_group_name_H-M   'P 1'
#
loop_
_entity.id
_entity.type
_entity.pdbx_description
1 polymer ?
#
loop_
_entity_poly.entity_id
_entity_poly.type
_entity_poly.pdbx_seq_one_letter_code
_entity_poly.pdbx_strand_id
1 'polypeptide(L)'
;MRRHRLLAAAVLALAAVAARAGDDARLRAVDPADLTYTYAVGGFAPEYTPPAPGSYALPTIDTVTDHPLLDADGRPSTLFALTRGRLAVVAFVYTTCIEATGCPLSLAVLH
;
A
#
# COMPACT_ATOMS: atom_id res chain seq x y z
N MET A 1 36.52 31.42 6.99
CA MET A 1 36.91 30.16 7.67
C MET A 1 35.80 29.58 8.56
N ARG A 2 35.37 30.25 9.65
CA ARG A 2 34.38 29.71 10.62
C ARG A 2 32.97 29.46 10.03
N ARG A 3 32.50 30.32 9.13
CA ARG A 3 31.21 30.18 8.44
C ARG A 3 31.17 28.98 7.48
N HIS A 4 32.25 28.71 6.76
CA HIS A 4 32.35 27.53 5.87
C HIS A 4 32.37 26.22 6.66
N ARG A 5 32.99 26.20 7.85
CA ARG A 5 32.96 25.03 8.74
C ARG A 5 31.56 24.74 9.29
N LEU A 6 30.79 25.78 9.61
CA LEU A 6 29.40 25.63 10.09
C LEU A 6 28.46 25.13 8.98
N LEU A 7 28.60 25.65 7.75
CA LEU A 7 27.80 25.21 6.60
C LEU A 7 28.12 23.75 6.23
N ALA A 8 29.40 23.36 6.20
CA ALA A 8 29.79 21.98 5.91
C ALA A 8 29.26 20.99 6.95
N ALA A 9 29.30 21.36 8.24
CA ALA A 9 28.74 20.52 9.31
C ALA A 9 27.21 20.38 9.20
N ALA A 10 26.50 21.45 8.86
CA ALA A 10 25.04 21.41 8.67
C ALA A 10 24.63 20.53 7.48
N VAL A 11 25.36 20.59 6.36
CA VAL A 11 25.13 19.75 5.19
C VAL A 11 25.39 18.28 5.51
N LEU A 12 26.49 17.96 6.22
CA LEU A 12 26.78 16.60 6.66
C LEU A 12 25.70 16.06 7.60
N ALA A 13 25.23 16.89 8.53
CA ALA A 13 24.17 16.53 9.45
C ALA A 13 22.88 16.20 8.69
N LEU A 14 22.43 17.06 7.76
CA LEU A 14 21.22 16.81 6.95
C LEU A 14 21.33 15.52 6.12
N ALA A 15 22.48 15.28 5.48
CA ALA A 15 22.71 14.07 4.69
C ALA A 15 22.61 12.80 5.56
N ALA A 16 23.12 12.84 6.79
CA ALA A 16 23.04 11.73 7.74
C ALA A 16 21.61 11.47 8.24
N VAL A 17 20.76 12.50 8.36
CA VAL A 17 19.34 12.32 8.74
C VAL A 17 18.54 11.71 7.59
N ALA A 18 18.79 12.17 6.35
CA ALA A 18 18.13 11.62 5.16
C ALA A 18 18.47 10.14 4.93
N ALA A 19 19.73 9.74 5.17
CA ALA A 19 20.15 8.35 5.05
C ALA A 19 19.49 7.42 6.10
N ARG A 20 19.13 7.93 7.29
CA ARG A 20 18.47 7.14 8.33
C ARG A 20 16.97 6.96 8.12
N ALA A 21 16.32 7.84 7.38
CA ALA A 21 14.89 7.74 7.11
C ALA A 21 14.53 6.58 6.16
N GLY A 22 15.47 6.13 5.32
CA GLY A 22 15.24 5.06 4.34
C GLY A 22 15.58 3.64 4.82
N ASP A 23 16.09 3.48 6.04
CA ASP A 23 16.72 2.25 6.52
C ASP A 23 16.09 1.72 7.83
N ASP A 24 14.79 1.96 8.04
CA ASP A 24 14.08 1.44 9.20
C ASP A 24 13.97 -0.09 9.11
N ALA A 25 14.74 -0.78 9.96
CA ALA A 25 14.76 -2.23 10.06
C ALA A 25 13.37 -2.84 10.35
N ARG A 26 12.45 -2.10 10.99
CA ARG A 26 11.08 -2.56 11.24
C ARG A 26 10.30 -2.78 9.96
N LEU A 27 10.56 -1.98 8.91
CA LEU A 27 9.90 -2.13 7.61
C LEU A 27 10.41 -3.36 6.84
N ARG A 28 11.54 -3.95 7.24
CA ARG A 28 12.14 -5.15 6.63
C ARG A 28 12.03 -6.41 7.51
N ALA A 29 11.64 -6.26 8.77
CA ALA A 29 11.60 -7.34 9.76
C ALA A 29 10.23 -8.01 9.85
N VAL A 30 9.58 -8.25 8.71
CA VAL A 30 8.36 -9.05 8.67
C VAL A 30 8.75 -10.42 8.12
N ASP A 31 8.75 -11.44 8.98
CA ASP A 31 9.00 -12.82 8.57
C ASP A 31 7.78 -13.33 7.79
N PRO A 32 7.94 -13.76 6.51
CA PRO A 32 6.85 -14.35 5.75
C PRO A 32 6.18 -15.56 6.43
N ALA A 33 6.91 -16.29 7.27
CA ALA A 33 6.36 -17.39 8.06
C ALA A 33 5.32 -16.89 9.09
N ASP A 34 5.55 -15.74 9.71
CA ASP A 34 4.62 -15.12 10.68
C ASP A 34 3.35 -14.60 9.99
N LEU A 35 3.45 -14.26 8.70
CA LEU A 35 2.32 -13.84 7.87
C LEU A 35 1.44 -15.01 7.42
N THR A 36 1.92 -16.24 7.53
CA THR A 36 1.24 -17.41 6.97
C THR A 36 -0.11 -17.66 7.67
N TYR A 37 -0.23 -17.38 8.98
CA TYR A 37 -1.50 -17.53 9.68
C TYR A 37 -2.50 -16.40 9.39
N THR A 38 -2.02 -15.18 9.13
CA THR A 38 -2.87 -14.00 8.90
C THR A 38 -3.33 -13.85 7.46
N TYR A 39 -2.54 -14.33 6.49
CA TYR A 39 -2.82 -14.14 5.06
C TYR A 39 -2.83 -15.42 4.22
N ALA A 40 -2.31 -16.55 4.72
CA ALA A 40 -2.37 -17.81 3.97
C ALA A 40 -3.62 -18.61 4.37
N VAL A 41 -4.73 -18.22 3.78
CA VAL A 41 -5.87 -19.14 3.67
C VAL A 41 -5.58 -19.99 2.43
N GLY A 42 -4.93 -21.14 2.66
CA GLY A 42 -4.46 -22.02 1.58
C GLY A 42 -3.28 -21.46 0.80
N GLY A 43 -2.68 -22.32 -0.04
CA GLY A 43 -1.62 -21.89 -0.96
C GLY A 43 -2.23 -21.06 -2.09
N PHE A 44 -1.89 -19.78 -2.19
CA PHE A 44 -2.22 -18.97 -3.36
C PHE A 44 -1.42 -19.48 -4.56
N ALA A 45 -2.07 -20.25 -5.43
CA ALA A 45 -1.53 -20.68 -6.71
C ALA A 45 -2.28 -19.93 -7.82
N PRO A 46 -1.75 -18.80 -8.33
CA PRO A 46 -2.43 -18.06 -9.38
C PRO A 46 -2.52 -18.93 -10.65
N GLU A 47 -3.65 -18.85 -11.35
CA GLU A 47 -3.83 -19.49 -12.67
C GLU A 47 -3.01 -18.81 -13.79
N TYR A 48 -2.16 -17.85 -13.43
CA TYR A 48 -1.27 -17.13 -14.33
C TYR A 48 0.15 -17.12 -13.75
N THR A 49 1.14 -16.99 -14.62
CA THR A 49 2.53 -16.78 -14.17
C THR A 49 2.73 -15.30 -13.82
N PRO A 50 2.99 -14.96 -12.54
CA PRO A 50 3.24 -13.57 -12.19
C PRO A 50 4.57 -13.08 -12.82
N PRO A 51 4.68 -11.78 -13.13
CA PRO A 51 5.95 -11.21 -13.56
C PRO A 51 7.02 -11.37 -12.48
N ALA A 52 8.29 -11.46 -12.90
CA ALA A 52 9.40 -11.59 -11.97
C ALA A 52 9.45 -10.39 -11.01
N PRO A 53 9.79 -10.59 -9.71
CA PRO A 53 9.97 -9.49 -8.78
C PRO A 53 10.97 -8.46 -9.34
N GLY A 54 10.57 -7.17 -9.33
CA GLY A 54 11.38 -6.08 -9.87
C GLY A 54 11.35 -5.91 -11.40
N SER A 55 10.62 -6.77 -12.13
CA SER A 55 10.47 -6.62 -13.59
C SER A 55 9.34 -5.66 -14.00
N TYR A 56 8.59 -5.12 -13.05
CA TYR A 56 7.48 -4.22 -13.27
C TYR A 56 7.76 -2.85 -12.65
N ALA A 57 7.30 -1.80 -13.31
CA ALA A 57 7.38 -0.45 -12.76
C ALA A 57 6.34 -0.30 -11.63
N LEU A 58 6.79 0.10 -10.45
CA LEU A 58 5.89 0.50 -9.38
C LEU A 58 5.36 1.92 -9.67
N PRO A 59 4.04 2.13 -9.69
CA PRO A 59 3.50 3.48 -9.79
C PRO A 59 3.92 4.30 -8.58
N THR A 60 4.21 5.58 -8.80
CA THR A 60 4.43 6.53 -7.70
C THR A 60 3.17 6.63 -6.85
N ILE A 61 3.33 6.78 -5.53
CA ILE A 61 2.22 7.13 -4.65
C ILE A 61 1.73 8.52 -5.04
N ASP A 62 0.49 8.60 -5.51
CA ASP A 62 -0.11 9.83 -6.04
C ASP A 62 -1.19 10.40 -5.11
N THR A 63 -1.53 11.67 -5.32
CA THR A 63 -2.68 12.30 -4.68
C THR A 63 -3.95 11.90 -5.42
N VAL A 64 -4.86 11.24 -4.70
CA VAL A 64 -6.18 10.91 -5.23
C VAL A 64 -7.00 12.20 -5.40
N THR A 65 -7.65 12.35 -6.55
CA THR A 65 -8.67 13.38 -6.80
C THR A 65 -10.08 12.83 -6.58
N ASP A 66 -11.08 13.71 -6.52
CA ASP A 66 -12.46 13.23 -6.48
C ASP A 66 -12.86 12.58 -7.81
N HIS A 67 -13.63 11.49 -7.74
CA HIS A 67 -14.03 10.71 -8.91
C HIS A 67 -15.49 10.27 -8.80
N PRO A 68 -16.25 10.27 -9.92
CA PRO A 68 -17.62 9.78 -9.95
C PRO A 68 -17.67 8.26 -9.75
N LEU A 69 -18.60 7.80 -8.93
CA LEU A 69 -18.83 6.39 -8.61
C LEU A 69 -20.32 6.08 -8.60
N LEU A 70 -20.64 4.78 -8.62
CA LEU A 70 -21.96 4.27 -8.28
C LEU A 70 -21.89 3.64 -6.89
N ASP A 71 -22.87 3.93 -6.03
CA ASP A 71 -23.00 3.25 -4.75
C ASP A 71 -23.60 1.83 -4.90
N ALA A 72 -23.77 1.15 -3.77
CA ALA A 72 -24.30 -0.22 -3.74
C ALA A 72 -25.75 -0.35 -4.27
N ASP A 73 -26.52 0.75 -4.28
CA ASP A 73 -27.88 0.82 -4.83
C ASP A 73 -27.89 1.31 -6.28
N GLY A 74 -26.72 1.53 -6.89
CA GLY A 74 -26.56 2.05 -8.24
C GLY A 74 -26.80 3.56 -8.35
N ARG A 75 -26.82 4.31 -7.24
CA ARG A 75 -26.99 5.76 -7.29
C ARG A 75 -25.65 6.45 -7.56
N PRO A 76 -25.64 7.54 -8.36
CA PRO A 76 -24.44 8.35 -8.56
C PRO A 76 -23.92 8.95 -7.25
N SER A 77 -22.62 8.87 -7.02
CA SER A 77 -21.90 9.46 -5.89
C SER A 77 -20.48 9.89 -6.31
N THR A 78 -19.66 10.33 -5.37
CA THR A 78 -18.23 10.59 -5.59
C THR A 78 -17.36 9.96 -4.51
N LEU A 79 -16.09 9.68 -4.83
CA LEU A 79 -15.14 9.08 -3.89
C LEU A 79 -15.02 9.90 -2.60
N PHE A 80 -14.91 11.22 -2.69
CA PHE A 80 -14.76 12.07 -1.52
C PHE A 80 -16.07 12.19 -0.72
N ALA A 81 -17.22 12.13 -1.39
CA ALA A 81 -18.52 12.05 -0.71
C ALA A 81 -18.65 10.76 0.13
N LEU A 82 -18.15 9.63 -0.38
CA LEU A 82 -18.19 8.34 0.33
C LEU A 82 -17.22 8.30 1.52
N THR A 83 -16.00 8.81 1.35
CA THR A 83 -14.99 8.82 2.43
C THR A 83 -15.30 9.84 3.53
N ARG A 84 -16.04 10.92 3.21
CA ARG A 84 -16.45 11.97 4.16
C ARG A 84 -15.27 12.57 4.95
N GLY A 85 -14.14 12.79 4.28
CA GLY A 85 -12.94 13.39 4.89
C GLY A 85 -12.22 12.53 5.94
N ARG A 86 -12.52 11.23 6.01
CA ARG A 86 -11.81 10.28 6.88
C ARG A 86 -10.73 9.52 6.11
N LEU A 87 -9.80 8.93 6.85
CA LEU A 87 -8.94 7.89 6.31
C LEU A 87 -9.81 6.75 5.77
N ALA A 88 -9.59 6.37 4.52
CA ALA A 88 -10.34 5.31 3.85
C ALA A 88 -9.38 4.23 3.37
N VAL A 89 -9.76 2.99 3.60
CA VAL A 89 -9.15 1.82 2.98
C VAL A 89 -10.05 1.41 1.82
N VAL A 90 -9.50 1.36 0.62
CA VAL A 90 -10.25 1.01 -0.60
C VAL A 90 -9.75 -0.33 -1.11
N ALA A 91 -10.66 -1.27 -1.33
CA ALA A 91 -10.36 -2.57 -1.92
C ALA A 91 -10.93 -2.64 -3.34
N PHE A 92 -10.10 -3.05 -4.30
CA PHE A 92 -10.54 -3.37 -5.65
C PHE A 92 -10.69 -4.89 -5.76
N VAL A 93 -11.94 -5.35 -5.85
CA VAL A 93 -12.27 -6.78 -5.83
C VAL A 93 -12.97 -7.16 -7.12
N TYR A 94 -12.48 -8.22 -7.77
CA TYR A 94 -13.19 -8.84 -8.88
C TYR A 94 -14.36 -9.66 -8.33
N THR A 95 -15.59 -9.29 -8.70
CA THR A 95 -16.80 -10.00 -8.24
C THR A 95 -16.94 -11.41 -8.80
N THR A 96 -16.17 -11.74 -9.85
CA THR A 96 -16.05 -13.08 -10.44
C THR A 96 -14.90 -13.88 -9.85
N CYS A 97 -14.37 -13.49 -8.69
CA CYS A 97 -13.36 -14.24 -7.98
C CYS A 97 -13.89 -15.68 -7.71
N ILE A 98 -13.15 -16.69 -8.17
CA ILE A 98 -13.53 -18.12 -8.11
C ILE A 98 -12.88 -18.87 -6.93
N GLU A 99 -12.02 -18.19 -6.16
CA GLU A 99 -11.26 -18.79 -5.08
C GLU A 99 -12.12 -18.91 -3.82
N ALA A 100 -12.62 -20.12 -3.58
CA ALA A 100 -13.67 -20.40 -2.61
C ALA A 100 -13.37 -19.96 -1.17
N THR A 101 -12.11 -19.82 -0.78
CA THR A 101 -11.72 -19.46 0.58
C THR A 101 -11.35 -17.99 0.75
N GLY A 102 -10.71 -17.35 -0.24
CA GLY A 102 -10.27 -15.96 -0.17
C GLY A 102 -11.27 -14.96 -0.74
N CYS A 103 -12.13 -15.31 -1.69
CA CYS A 103 -13.19 -14.38 -2.12
C CYS A 103 -14.12 -13.97 -0.95
N PRO A 104 -14.66 -14.90 -0.12
CA PRO A 104 -15.46 -14.51 1.04
C PRO A 104 -14.65 -13.74 2.10
N LEU A 105 -13.36 -14.05 2.29
CA LEU A 105 -12.52 -13.37 3.29
C LEU A 105 -12.08 -11.97 2.88
N SER A 106 -11.83 -11.74 1.60
CA SER A 106 -11.44 -10.43 1.07
C SER A 106 -12.52 -9.36 1.29
N LEU A 107 -13.79 -9.79 1.38
CA LEU A 107 -14.92 -8.93 1.68
C LEU A 107 -15.26 -8.90 3.17
N ALA A 108 -14.87 -9.90 3.96
CA ALA A 108 -15.23 -10.01 5.38
C ALA A 108 -14.55 -8.97 6.29
N VAL A 109 -13.43 -8.39 5.86
CA VAL A 109 -12.67 -7.36 6.62
C VAL A 109 -13.23 -5.95 6.45
N LEU A 110 -14.17 -5.74 5.53
CA LEU A 110 -14.84 -4.47 5.29
C LEU A 110 -16.18 -4.46 6.03
N HIS A 111 -16.14 -4.19 7.34
CA HIS A 111 -17.34 -3.97 8.16
C HIS A 111 -17.52 -2.49 8.49
#